data_AF-A0A928JUK3-F1
#
_entry.id   AF-A0A928JUK3-F1
#
_cell.length_a   1.000
_cell.length_b   1.000
_cell.length_c   1.000
_cell.angle_alpha   90.00
_cell.angle_beta   90.00
_cell.angle_gamma   90.00
#
_symmetry.space_group_name_H-M   'P 1'
#
loop_
_entity.id
_entity.type
_entity.pdbx_description
1 polymer ?
#
loop_
_entity_poly.entity_id
_entity_poly.type
_entity_poly.pdbx_seq_one_letter_code
_entity_poly.pdbx_strand_id
1 'polypeptide(L)'
;MKFKITKGTIVRTIMIAIVVINIILKKFGVDIINTDENTVAAFVEMVIEIGAIFCAWWYNNSFSEAAKKADRFFMAVKEYEKTGEYK
;
A
#
# COMPACT_ATOMS: atom_id res chain seq x y z
N MET A 1 -25.24 -5.28 5.13
CA MET A 1 -24.70 -5.87 6.37
C MET A 1 -23.37 -5.19 6.68
N LYS A 2 -23.27 -4.38 7.75
CA LYS A 2 -22.00 -3.72 8.15
C LYS A 2 -21.12 -4.74 8.87
N PHE A 3 -20.04 -5.19 8.25
CA PHE A 3 -19.04 -6.02 8.93
C PHE A 3 -18.37 -5.18 10.03
N LYS A 4 -18.69 -5.45 11.31
CA LYS A 4 -17.98 -4.85 12.44
C LYS A 4 -16.64 -5.55 12.60
N ILE A 5 -15.60 -4.98 12.03
CA ILE A 5 -14.23 -5.38 12.32
C ILE A 5 -13.96 -4.99 13.78
N THR A 6 -13.72 -5.99 14.64
CA THR A 6 -13.40 -5.77 16.04
C THR A 6 -11.92 -5.42 16.18
N LYS A 7 -11.55 -4.67 17.23
CA LYS A 7 -10.14 -4.39 17.53
C LYS A 7 -9.32 -5.69 17.66
N GLY A 8 -9.92 -6.74 18.24
CA GLY A 8 -9.29 -8.05 18.35
C GLY A 8 -9.02 -8.73 17.00
N THR A 9 -9.90 -8.52 16.00
CA THR A 9 -9.68 -9.01 14.63
C THR A 9 -8.47 -8.33 14.00
N ILE A 10 -8.34 -7.01 14.15
CA ILE A 10 -7.22 -6.23 13.60
C ILE A 10 -5.89 -6.69 14.21
N VAL A 11 -5.83 -6.77 15.54
CA VAL A 11 -4.62 -7.22 16.26
C VAL A 11 -4.21 -8.62 15.83
N ARG A 12 -5.17 -9.54 15.69
CA ARG A 12 -4.90 -10.91 15.24
C ARG A 12 -4.34 -10.94 13.81
N THR A 13 -4.89 -10.14 12.91
CA THR A 13 -4.38 -10.03 11.53
C THR A 13 -2.96 -9.46 11.50
N ILE A 14 -2.66 -8.43 12.29
CA ILE A 14 -1.31 -7.84 12.39
C ILE A 14 -0.31 -8.88 12.92
N MET A 15 -0.68 -9.60 13.99
CA MET A 15 0.17 -10.66 14.56
C MET A 15 0.45 -11.78 13.56
N ILE A 16 -0.57 -12.19 12.80
CA ILE A 16 -0.38 -13.20 11.74
C ILE A 16 0.56 -12.66 10.65
N ALA A 17 0.42 -11.39 10.25
CA ALA A 17 1.32 -10.78 9.26
C ALA A 17 2.78 -10.76 9.74
N ILE A 18 3.02 -10.38 11.00
CA ILE A 18 4.34 -10.42 11.64
C ILE A 18 4.92 -11.85 11.61
N VAL A 19 4.11 -12.84 11.98
CA VAL A 19 4.52 -14.26 11.99
C VAL A 19 4.89 -14.73 10.58
N VAL A 20 4.09 -14.39 9.57
CA VAL A 20 4.36 -14.76 8.17
C VAL A 20 5.65 -14.11 7.67
N ILE A 21 5.89 -12.84 7.97
CA ILE A 21 7.11 -12.14 7.58
C ILE A 21 8.33 -12.76 8.27
N ASN A 22 8.23 -13.09 9.56
CA ASN A 22 9.27 -13.82 10.26
C ASN A 22 9.52 -15.22 9.67
N ILE A 23 8.49 -15.93 9.20
CA ILE A 23 8.66 -17.22 8.52
C ILE A 23 9.44 -17.05 7.20
N ILE A 24 9.13 -16.00 6.45
CA ILE A 24 9.81 -15.68 5.19
C ILE A 24 11.27 -15.31 5.46
N LEU A 25 11.55 -14.42 6.42
CA LEU A 25 12.91 -14.01 6.78
C LEU A 25 13.76 -15.19 7.28
N LYS A 26 13.20 -16.07 8.13
CA LYS A 26 13.82 -17.34 8.53
C LYS A 26 14.23 -18.20 7.34
N LYS A 27 13.36 -18.30 6.34
CA LYS A 27 13.62 -19.07 5.10
C LYS A 27 14.78 -18.49 4.29
N PHE A 28 15.01 -17.18 4.39
CA PHE A 28 16.13 -16.49 3.73
C PHE A 28 17.41 -16.43 4.57
N GLY A 29 17.46 -17.10 5.72
CA GLY A 29 18.63 -17.13 6.60
C GLY A 29 18.92 -15.80 7.29
N VAL A 30 17.97 -14.86 7.23
CA VAL A 30 18.02 -13.60 7.98
C VAL A 30 17.54 -13.90 9.39
N ASP A 31 18.40 -13.60 10.37
CA ASP A 31 18.12 -13.93 11.76
C ASP A 31 16.86 -13.23 12.26
N ILE A 32 16.16 -13.94 13.14
CA ILE A 32 14.76 -13.69 13.50
C ILE A 32 14.70 -12.50 14.44
N ILE A 33 13.58 -11.75 14.39
CA ILE A 33 13.21 -10.80 15.44
C ILE A 33 13.33 -11.48 16.82
N ASN A 34 14.34 -11.06 17.58
CA ASN A 34 14.34 -11.23 19.03
C ASN A 34 13.19 -10.39 19.57
N THR A 35 12.26 -11.01 20.28
CA THR A 35 11.04 -10.39 20.84
C THR A 35 11.39 -9.48 22.01
N ASP A 36 12.11 -8.40 21.71
CA ASP A 36 12.17 -7.20 22.55
C ASP A 36 11.02 -6.27 22.12
N GLU A 37 10.35 -5.66 23.09
CA GLU A 37 9.17 -4.82 22.89
C GLU A 37 9.44 -3.69 21.88
N ASN A 38 10.67 -3.17 21.91
CA ASN A 38 11.16 -2.17 20.98
C ASN A 38 11.20 -2.66 19.53
N THR A 39 11.50 -3.93 19.28
CA THR A 39 11.54 -4.48 17.91
C THR A 39 10.14 -4.64 17.33
N VAL A 40 9.17 -5.00 18.18
CA VAL A 40 7.75 -5.05 17.76
C VAL A 40 7.25 -3.64 17.45
N ALA A 41 7.59 -2.65 18.28
CA ALA A 41 7.24 -1.25 18.04
C ALA A 41 7.83 -0.73 16.71
N ALA A 42 9.13 -0.94 16.49
CA ALA A 42 9.82 -0.53 15.26
C ALA A 42 9.25 -1.23 14.01
N PHE A 43 8.88 -2.51 14.13
CA PHE A 43 8.26 -3.22 13.02
C PHE A 43 6.87 -2.65 12.67
N VAL A 44 6.04 -2.34 13.68
CA VAL A 44 4.73 -1.73 13.48
C VAL A 44 4.88 -0.34 12.83
N GLU A 45 5.83 0.46 13.29
CA GLU A 45 6.15 1.76 12.72
C GLU A 45 6.58 1.64 11.26
N MET A 46 7.49 0.73 10.95
CA MET A 46 7.92 0.42 9.57
C MET A 46 6.75 0.01 8.68
N VAL A 47 5.82 -0.81 9.16
CA VAL A 47 4.62 -1.22 8.40
C VAL A 47 3.70 -0.02 8.13
N ILE A 48 3.54 0.89 9.10
CA ILE A 48 2.76 2.13 8.92
C ILE A 48 3.42 3.03 7.88
N GLU A 49 4.73 3.21 7.93
CA GLU A 49 5.47 4.00 6.94
C GLU A 49 5.37 3.42 5.53
N ILE A 50 5.59 2.10 5.37
CA ILE A 50 5.41 1.41 4.08
C ILE A 50 3.98 1.57 3.58
N GLY A 51 2.98 1.43 4.47
CA GLY A 51 1.58 1.64 4.14
C GLY A 51 1.27 3.06 3.69
N ALA A 52 1.84 4.07 4.36
CA ALA A 52 1.69 5.48 3.99
C ALA A 52 2.34 5.78 2.64
N ILE A 53 3.56 5.28 2.42
CA ILE A 53 4.27 5.38 1.14
C ILE A 53 3.45 4.71 0.04
N PHE A 54 2.90 3.52 0.29
CA PHE A 54 2.10 2.79 -0.68
C PHE A 54 0.78 3.52 -1.00
N CYS A 55 0.08 4.04 0.01
CA CYS A 55 -1.12 4.86 -0.19
C CYS A 55 -0.83 6.13 -0.99
N ALA A 56 0.27 6.83 -0.69
CA ALA A 56 0.70 8.00 -1.43
C ALA A 56 1.08 7.66 -2.87
N TRP A 57 1.82 6.57 -3.08
CA TRP A 57 2.16 6.05 -4.40
C TRP A 57 0.90 5.67 -5.19
N TRP A 58 -0.07 5.01 -4.56
CA TRP A 58 -1.34 4.61 -5.18
C TRP A 58 -2.16 5.81 -5.67
N TYR A 59 -2.21 6.89 -4.87
CA TYR A 59 -2.87 8.12 -5.25
C TYR A 59 -2.11 8.85 -6.38
N ASN A 60 -0.78 8.80 -6.39
CA ASN A 60 0.08 9.50 -7.34
C ASN A 60 0.30 8.73 -8.68
N ASN A 61 0.11 7.40 -8.71
CA ASN A 61 0.33 6.56 -9.91
C ASN A 61 -0.97 6.19 -10.64
N SER A 62 -1.99 7.02 -10.51
CA SER A 62 -3.20 6.95 -11.31
C SER A 62 -4.02 5.63 -11.29
N PHE A 63 -3.99 4.83 -10.22
CA PHE A 63 -4.93 3.70 -10.09
C PHE A 63 -6.35 4.13 -9.71
N SER A 64 -6.54 5.39 -9.30
CA SER A 64 -7.85 5.97 -8.99
C SER A 64 -8.62 6.37 -10.26
N GLU A 65 -9.95 6.31 -10.19
CA GLU A 65 -10.83 6.72 -11.30
C GLU A 65 -10.61 8.18 -11.74
N ALA A 66 -10.21 9.06 -10.82
CA ALA A 66 -9.90 10.46 -11.12
C ALA A 66 -8.69 10.59 -12.05
N ALA A 67 -7.70 9.74 -11.83
CA ALA A 67 -6.44 9.80 -12.53
C ALA A 67 -6.51 9.12 -13.91
N LYS A 68 -7.28 8.03 -14.03
CA LYS A 68 -7.70 7.48 -15.34
C LYS A 68 -8.46 8.51 -16.20
N LYS A 69 -9.26 9.38 -15.58
CA LYS A 69 -9.94 10.48 -16.28
C LYS A 69 -8.97 11.58 -16.72
N ALA A 70 -7.99 11.93 -15.87
CA ALA A 70 -6.95 12.88 -16.20
C ALA A 70 -6.08 12.40 -17.38
N ASP A 71 -5.71 11.12 -17.42
CA ASP A 71 -4.95 10.53 -18.54
C ASP A 71 -5.73 10.62 -19.85
N ARG A 72 -7.04 10.30 -19.84
CA ARG A 72 -7.89 10.46 -21.03
C ARG A 72 -7.98 11.90 -21.51
N PHE A 73 -8.12 12.86 -20.59
CA PHE A 73 -8.13 14.28 -20.93
C PHE A 73 -6.80 14.73 -21.52
N PHE A 74 -5.68 14.31 -20.92
CA PHE A 74 -4.34 14.65 -21.41
C PHE A 74 -4.08 14.10 -22.81
N MET A 75 -4.55 12.88 -23.11
CA MET A 75 -4.49 12.33 -24.46
C MET A 75 -5.35 13.13 -25.46
N ALA A 76 -6.57 13.49 -25.09
CA ALA A 76 -7.46 14.28 -25.94
C ALA A 76 -6.89 15.67 -26.26
N VAL A 77 -6.33 16.36 -25.26
CA VAL A 77 -5.67 17.67 -25.46
C VAL A 77 -4.45 17.54 -26.37
N LYS A 78 -3.62 16.51 -26.16
CA LYS A 78 -2.44 16.26 -26.99
C LYS A 78 -2.79 15.90 -28.44
N GLU A 79 -3.92 15.24 -28.66
CA GLU A 79 -4.41 14.92 -30.01
C GLU A 79 -4.97 16.17 -30.70
N TYR A 80 -5.67 17.04 -29.97
CA TYR A 80 -6.12 18.36 -30.46
C TYR A 80 -4.94 19.25 -30.85
N GLU A 81 -3.88 19.34 -30.04
CA GLU A 81 -2.69 20.14 -30.40
C GLU A 81 -2.01 19.65 -31.69
N LYS A 82 -2.09 18.35 -31.98
CA LYS A 82 -1.50 17.77 -33.19
C LYS A 82 -2.37 17.89 -34.43
N THR A 83 -3.69 17.88 -34.28
CA THR A 83 -4.63 17.75 -35.40
C THR A 83 -5.51 18.98 -35.61
N GLY A 84 -5.64 19.85 -34.60
CA GLY A 84 -6.51 21.03 -34.62
C GLY A 84 -8.00 20.71 -34.46
N GLU A 85 -8.37 19.43 -34.31
CA GLU A 85 -9.75 18.97 -34.22
C GLU A 85 -9.94 18.09 -32.99
N TYR A 86 -11.06 18.25 -32.28
CA TYR A 86 -11.46 17.31 -31.23
C TYR A 86 -12.19 16.14 -31.88
N LYS A 87 -11.76 14.91 -31.61
CA LYS A 87 -12.49 13.68 -31.95
C LYS A 87 -13.38 13.22 -30.80
#